data_AF-A0AAE4CWN3-F1
#
_entry.id   AF-A0AAE4CWN3-F1
#
_cell.length_a   1.000
_cell.length_b   1.000
_cell.length_c   1.000
_cell.angle_alpha   90.00
_cell.angle_beta   90.00
_cell.angle_gamma   90.00
#
_symmetry.space_group_name_H-M   'P 1'
#
loop_
_entity.id
_entity.type
_entity.pdbx_description
1 polymer ?
#
loop_
_entity_poly.entity_id
_entity_poly.type
_entity_poly.pdbx_seq_one_letter_code
_entity_poly.pdbx_strand_id
1 'polypeptide(L)'
;MLGADEIGAEVARVSAGNPFFGIGLGPLPGALPIEDAVAAVGAWARTDEPRVAASLTVLGYSARLVGPVLALLTRAGILLDLTAVSCAYAPGAGFRLSLDAPAGTRGAGLEAACGAALVAHLSTIIARVRVVAPAAHGLLWGNVASGIVGTMRQLSRVAPPADCRRIRDAVLATVPLDSAGVVGPRDAYTRRSCCLYYRLGAGTCGDCPLPPDIGSRAARR
;
A
#
# COMPACT_ATOMS: atom_id res chain seq x y z
N MET A 1 17.40 2.51 -18.13
CA MET A 1 16.68 3.53 -17.33
C MET A 1 15.64 4.14 -18.25
N LEU A 2 14.39 4.22 -17.79
CA LEU A 2 13.26 4.76 -18.55
C LEU A 2 12.98 6.19 -18.12
N GLY A 3 12.64 7.05 -19.08
CA GLY A 3 12.26 8.43 -18.84
C GLY A 3 10.76 8.63 -18.62
N ALA A 4 10.34 9.88 -18.42
CA ALA A 4 8.97 10.23 -18.05
C ALA A 4 7.92 9.77 -19.08
N ASP A 5 8.18 9.92 -20.38
CA ASP A 5 7.22 9.56 -21.44
C ASP A 5 6.96 8.04 -21.49
N GLU A 6 8.02 7.23 -21.39
CA GLU A 6 7.91 5.77 -21.38
C GLU A 6 7.18 5.29 -20.12
N ILE A 7 7.51 5.86 -18.96
CA ILE A 7 6.79 5.56 -17.71
C ILE A 7 5.32 5.96 -17.83
N GLY A 8 5.02 7.12 -18.44
CA GLY A 8 3.66 7.59 -18.69
C GLY A 8 2.83 6.63 -19.52
N ALA A 9 3.37 6.18 -20.65
CA ALA A 9 2.72 5.21 -21.51
C ALA A 9 2.44 3.88 -20.78
N GLU A 10 3.39 3.40 -19.99
CA GLU A 10 3.26 2.13 -19.26
C GLU A 10 2.28 2.23 -18.09
N VAL A 11 2.29 3.33 -17.32
CA VAL A 11 1.30 3.59 -16.27
C VAL A 11 -0.11 3.60 -16.85
N ALA A 12 -0.33 4.33 -17.95
CA ALA A 12 -1.63 4.36 -18.62
C ALA A 12 -2.06 2.95 -19.05
N ARG A 13 -1.16 2.18 -19.69
CA ARG A 13 -1.43 0.82 -20.14
C ARG A 13 -1.74 -0.16 -18.99
N VAL A 14 -0.98 -0.14 -17.90
CA VAL A 14 -1.20 -1.10 -16.79
C VAL A 14 -2.42 -0.76 -15.95
N SER A 15 -2.78 0.53 -15.87
CA SER A 15 -3.97 1.02 -15.18
C SER A 15 -5.28 0.84 -15.98
N ALA A 16 -5.19 0.55 -17.27
CA ALA A 16 -6.35 0.29 -18.11
C ALA A 16 -7.19 -0.87 -17.54
N GLY A 17 -8.43 -0.56 -17.15
CA GLY A 17 -9.37 -1.51 -16.53
C GLY A 17 -9.25 -1.66 -15.01
N ASN A 18 -8.26 -1.04 -14.35
CA ASN A 18 -8.20 -0.95 -12.89
C ASN A 18 -7.44 0.31 -12.43
N PRO A 19 -8.15 1.37 -12.00
CA PRO A 19 -7.51 2.62 -11.58
C PRO A 19 -6.61 2.46 -10.34
N PHE A 20 -6.75 1.38 -9.55
CA PHE A 20 -5.84 1.09 -8.44
C PHE A 20 -4.43 0.68 -8.89
N PHE A 21 -4.21 0.43 -10.18
CA PHE A 21 -2.89 0.20 -10.77
C PHE A 21 -2.29 1.47 -11.39
N GLY A 22 -2.95 2.62 -11.25
CA GLY A 22 -2.45 3.92 -11.72
C GLY A 22 -1.76 4.73 -10.62
N ILE A 23 -0.89 5.64 -11.04
CA ILE A 23 -0.31 6.71 -10.22
C ILE A 23 -0.31 8.00 -11.03
N GLY A 24 -0.47 9.16 -10.38
CA GLY A 24 -0.32 10.45 -11.05
C GLY A 24 1.12 10.67 -11.52
N LEU A 25 1.29 11.52 -12.54
CA LEU A 25 2.59 11.92 -13.05
C LEU A 25 2.62 13.45 -13.17
N GLY A 26 3.69 14.06 -12.67
CA GLY A 26 3.86 15.51 -12.58
C GLY A 26 3.35 16.11 -11.26
N PRO A 27 3.38 17.44 -11.13
CA PRO A 27 3.05 18.14 -9.89
C PRO A 27 1.65 17.79 -9.36
N LEU A 28 1.54 17.54 -8.06
CA LEU A 28 0.28 17.20 -7.40
C LEU A 28 -0.34 18.41 -6.68
N PRO A 29 -1.50 18.93 -7.14
CA PRO A 29 -2.19 20.00 -6.43
C PRO A 29 -2.62 19.56 -5.02
N GLY A 30 -2.28 20.39 -4.03
CA GLY A 30 -2.51 20.11 -2.62
C GLY A 30 -1.57 19.06 -2.04
N ALA A 31 -0.37 18.89 -2.63
CA ALA A 31 0.67 18.07 -2.05
C ALA A 31 0.98 18.51 -0.62
N LEU A 32 1.15 17.54 0.27
CA LEU A 32 1.36 17.76 1.70
C LEU A 32 2.29 16.70 2.30
N PRO A 33 3.05 17.05 3.35
CA PRO A 33 3.67 16.11 4.27
C PRO A 33 2.69 15.04 4.77
N ILE A 34 3.06 13.76 4.73
CA ILE A 34 2.12 12.66 5.07
C ILE A 34 1.60 12.73 6.52
N GLU A 35 2.39 13.26 7.44
CA GLU A 35 2.03 13.52 8.84
C GLU A 35 0.87 14.51 8.95
N ASP A 36 0.78 15.49 8.05
CA ASP A 36 -0.30 16.49 8.03
C ASP A 36 -1.64 15.87 7.61
N ALA A 37 -1.62 14.71 6.94
CA ALA A 37 -2.83 13.98 6.59
C ALA A 37 -3.48 13.29 7.78
N VAL A 38 -2.74 13.00 8.86
CA VAL A 38 -3.18 12.10 9.93
C VAL A 38 -4.41 12.65 10.66
N ALA A 39 -4.41 13.94 10.97
CA ALA A 39 -5.55 14.58 11.63
C ALA A 39 -6.80 14.56 10.74
N ALA A 40 -6.65 14.84 9.44
CA ALA A 40 -7.76 14.80 8.48
C ALA A 40 -8.32 13.39 8.29
N VAL A 41 -7.46 12.36 8.27
CA VAL A 41 -7.85 10.94 8.24
C VAL A 41 -8.61 10.56 9.51
N GLY A 42 -8.13 10.98 10.69
CA GLY A 42 -8.81 10.74 11.97
C GLY A 42 -10.20 11.39 12.02
N ALA A 43 -10.30 12.64 11.59
CA ALA A 43 -11.57 13.37 11.51
C ALA A 43 -12.55 12.70 10.54
N TRP A 44 -12.10 12.30 9.35
CA TRP A 44 -12.93 11.57 8.39
C TRP A 44 -13.41 10.23 8.94
N ALA A 45 -12.53 9.51 9.65
CA ALA A 45 -12.84 8.24 10.30
C ALA A 45 -13.67 8.39 11.59
N ARG A 46 -13.90 9.62 12.07
CA ARG A 46 -14.59 9.92 13.34
C ARG A 46 -13.99 9.14 14.52
N THR A 47 -12.67 9.13 14.61
CA THR A 47 -11.92 8.43 15.68
C THR A 47 -11.06 9.40 16.46
N ASP A 48 -11.12 9.30 17.78
CA ASP A 48 -10.22 10.01 18.69
C ASP A 48 -8.97 9.17 19.02
N GLU A 49 -8.91 7.90 18.59
CA GLU A 49 -7.75 7.03 18.79
C GLU A 49 -6.62 7.36 17.79
N PRO A 50 -5.46 7.90 18.22
CA PRO A 50 -4.38 8.31 17.30
C PRO A 50 -3.83 7.13 16.48
N ARG A 51 -3.72 5.94 17.08
CA ARG A 51 -3.26 4.72 16.42
C ARG A 51 -4.18 4.28 15.27
N VAL A 52 -5.48 4.57 15.35
CA VAL A 52 -6.44 4.24 14.27
C VAL A 52 -6.21 5.18 13.11
N ALA A 53 -6.08 6.49 13.37
CA ALA A 53 -5.73 7.47 12.36
C ALA A 53 -4.39 7.14 11.66
N ALA A 54 -3.34 6.84 12.43
CA ALA A 54 -2.04 6.40 11.90
C ALA A 54 -2.16 5.14 11.02
N SER A 55 -2.89 4.13 11.48
CA SER A 55 -3.13 2.88 10.74
C SER A 55 -3.81 3.15 9.40
N LEU A 56 -4.88 3.95 9.41
CA LEU A 56 -5.64 4.30 8.21
C LEU A 56 -4.86 5.19 7.25
N THR A 57 -4.02 6.08 7.77
CA THR A 57 -3.09 6.89 6.94
C THR A 57 -2.13 6.00 6.18
N VAL A 58 -1.41 5.10 6.88
CA VAL A 58 -0.45 4.20 6.22
C VAL A 58 -1.16 3.20 5.31
N LEU A 59 -2.30 2.65 5.72
CA LEU A 59 -3.10 1.75 4.89
C LEU A 59 -3.55 2.44 3.61
N GLY A 60 -4.11 3.64 3.74
CA GLY A 60 -4.60 4.44 2.62
C GLY A 60 -3.46 4.85 1.69
N TYR A 61 -2.33 5.31 2.21
CA TYR A 61 -1.17 5.69 1.41
C TYR A 61 -0.58 4.48 0.66
N SER A 62 -0.27 3.40 1.40
CA SER A 62 0.39 2.22 0.82
C SER A 62 -0.48 1.53 -0.23
N ALA A 63 -1.80 1.46 -0.05
CA ALA A 63 -2.71 0.92 -1.06
C ALA A 63 -2.62 1.64 -2.40
N ARG A 64 -2.38 2.97 -2.40
CA ARG A 64 -2.24 3.78 -3.61
C ARG A 64 -0.85 3.71 -4.24
N LEU A 65 0.16 3.24 -3.48
CA LEU A 65 1.54 3.11 -3.97
C LEU A 65 1.81 1.69 -4.50
N VAL A 66 1.44 0.68 -3.73
CA VAL A 66 1.78 -0.72 -4.01
C VAL A 66 1.14 -1.22 -5.30
N GLY A 67 -0.12 -0.81 -5.55
CA GLY A 67 -0.86 -1.11 -6.78
C GLY A 67 -0.08 -0.84 -8.06
N PRO A 68 0.24 0.43 -8.37
CA PRO A 68 0.98 0.80 -9.58
C PRO A 68 2.37 0.20 -9.63
N VAL A 69 3.11 0.15 -8.52
CA VAL A 69 4.47 -0.43 -8.47
C VAL A 69 4.46 -1.89 -8.88
N LEU A 70 3.57 -2.71 -8.30
CA LEU A 70 3.50 -4.13 -8.60
C LEU A 70 2.87 -4.41 -9.97
N ALA A 71 1.96 -3.56 -10.43
CA ALA A 71 1.39 -3.69 -11.77
C ALA A 71 2.43 -3.43 -12.86
N LEU A 72 3.26 -2.39 -12.72
CA LEU A 72 4.37 -2.10 -13.63
C LEU A 72 5.42 -3.21 -13.61
N LEU A 73 5.79 -3.70 -12.43
CA LEU A 73 6.73 -4.81 -12.30
C LEU A 73 6.20 -6.06 -13.00
N THR A 74 4.95 -6.43 -12.74
CA THR A 74 4.35 -7.68 -13.24
C THR A 74 4.05 -7.63 -14.74
N ARG A 75 3.54 -6.50 -15.25
CA ARG A 75 3.02 -6.41 -16.63
C ARG A 75 3.97 -5.71 -17.61
N ALA A 76 5.00 -5.04 -17.12
CA ALA A 76 5.96 -4.30 -17.95
C ALA A 76 7.43 -4.60 -17.62
N GLY A 77 7.70 -5.36 -16.55
CA GLY A 77 9.06 -5.64 -16.08
C GLY A 77 9.77 -4.37 -15.59
N ILE A 78 9.02 -3.39 -15.06
CA ILE A 78 9.54 -2.08 -14.65
C ILE A 78 9.55 -1.97 -13.12
N LEU A 79 10.73 -1.68 -12.58
CA LEU A 79 10.91 -1.15 -11.23
C LEU A 79 10.78 0.38 -11.28
N LEU A 80 9.73 0.91 -10.65
CA LEU A 80 9.47 2.34 -10.57
C LEU A 80 10.38 3.01 -9.54
N ASP A 81 10.93 4.17 -9.87
CA ASP A 81 11.65 5.02 -8.92
C ASP A 81 10.64 5.73 -7.99
N LEU A 82 10.83 5.59 -6.68
CA LEU A 82 9.93 6.11 -5.65
C LEU A 82 10.46 7.37 -4.95
N THR A 83 11.61 7.89 -5.38
CA THR A 83 12.28 9.02 -4.72
C THR A 83 11.47 10.33 -4.74
N ALA A 84 10.65 10.54 -5.77
CA ALA A 84 9.89 11.77 -5.99
C ALA A 84 8.37 11.59 -5.85
N VAL A 85 7.93 10.71 -4.94
CA VAL A 85 6.48 10.50 -4.70
C VAL A 85 5.92 11.62 -3.81
N SER A 86 5.04 12.43 -4.38
CA SER A 86 4.21 13.41 -3.67
C SER A 86 2.85 12.81 -3.30
N CYS A 87 2.23 13.31 -2.23
CA CYS A 87 0.90 12.87 -1.81
C CYS A 87 -0.01 14.02 -1.42
N ALA A 88 -1.30 13.83 -1.68
CA ALA A 88 -2.37 14.71 -1.23
C ALA A 88 -3.48 13.85 -0.63
N TYR A 89 -4.24 14.41 0.31
CA TYR A 89 -5.39 13.75 0.92
C TYR A 89 -6.61 14.66 0.88
N ALA A 90 -7.77 14.11 0.53
CA ALA A 90 -9.05 14.79 0.65
C ALA A 90 -10.08 13.86 1.31
N PRO A 91 -10.84 14.32 2.32
CA PRO A 91 -11.93 13.54 2.90
C PRO A 91 -12.92 13.05 1.82
N GLY A 92 -13.34 11.79 1.90
CA GLY A 92 -14.24 11.18 0.91
C GLY A 92 -13.57 10.72 -0.40
N ALA A 93 -12.48 11.37 -0.84
CA ALA A 93 -11.71 10.94 -2.03
C ALA A 93 -10.47 10.10 -1.67
N GLY A 94 -9.92 10.28 -0.46
CA GLY A 94 -8.74 9.59 0.03
C GLY A 94 -7.41 10.17 -0.48
N PHE A 95 -6.35 9.35 -0.42
CA PHE A 95 -5.03 9.70 -0.91
C PHE A 95 -4.96 9.69 -2.44
N ARG A 96 -4.26 10.67 -3.00
CA ARG A 96 -3.73 10.70 -4.36
C ARG A 96 -2.21 10.74 -4.27
N LEU A 97 -1.53 9.97 -5.11
CA LEU A 97 -0.07 9.96 -5.22
C LEU A 97 0.32 10.38 -6.62
N SER A 98 1.44 11.10 -6.73
CA SER A 98 2.04 11.48 -8.02
C SER A 98 3.54 11.31 -7.98
N LEU A 99 4.16 11.07 -9.13
CA LEU A 99 5.60 11.15 -9.31
C LEU A 99 5.94 12.46 -10.02
N ASP A 100 6.63 13.36 -9.32
CA ASP A 100 6.97 14.67 -9.88
C ASP A 100 8.04 14.54 -10.99
N ALA A 101 8.92 13.54 -10.87
CA ALA A 101 9.93 13.16 -11.86
C ALA A 101 9.87 11.65 -12.14
N PRO A 102 8.97 11.19 -13.04
CA PRO A 102 8.79 9.76 -13.29
C PRO A 102 10.01 9.13 -13.95
N ALA A 103 10.56 8.10 -13.30
CA ALA A 103 11.67 7.31 -13.81
C ALA A 103 11.53 5.85 -13.38
N GLY A 104 12.28 4.96 -14.02
CA GLY A 104 12.31 3.55 -13.63
C GLY A 104 13.38 2.73 -14.36
N THR A 105 13.47 1.46 -14.00
CA THR A 105 14.39 0.50 -14.61
C THR A 105 13.60 -0.69 -15.14
N ARG A 106 13.82 -1.04 -16.42
CA ARG A 106 13.25 -2.25 -17.01
C ARG A 106 14.28 -3.38 -16.97
N GLY A 107 13.85 -4.58 -16.59
CA GLY A 107 14.72 -5.75 -16.51
C GLY A 107 14.02 -6.97 -15.92
N ALA A 108 14.72 -8.11 -15.97
CA ALA A 108 14.28 -9.33 -15.30
C ALA A 108 14.83 -9.38 -13.87
N GLY A 109 14.18 -10.15 -12.99
CA GLY A 109 14.69 -10.40 -11.63
C GLY A 109 14.63 -9.19 -10.68
N LEU A 110 13.74 -8.23 -10.95
CA LEU A 110 13.64 -6.98 -10.19
C LEU A 110 12.79 -7.09 -8.91
N GLU A 111 12.31 -8.28 -8.54
CA GLU A 111 11.35 -8.47 -7.45
C GLU A 111 11.94 -8.16 -6.08
N ALA A 112 13.17 -8.61 -5.81
CA ALA A 112 13.87 -8.31 -4.56
C ALA A 112 14.19 -6.80 -4.46
N ALA A 113 14.61 -6.19 -5.56
CA ALA A 113 14.86 -4.74 -5.64
C ALA A 113 13.58 -3.92 -5.43
N CYS A 114 12.44 -4.40 -5.95
CA CYS A 114 11.12 -3.82 -5.70
C CYS A 114 10.74 -3.86 -4.21
N GLY A 115 10.96 -5.01 -3.55
CA GLY A 115 10.78 -5.14 -2.11
C GLY A 115 11.63 -4.12 -1.32
N ALA A 116 12.91 -4.02 -1.65
CA ALA A 116 13.81 -3.05 -1.03
C ALA A 116 13.38 -1.59 -1.26
N ALA A 117 12.97 -1.23 -2.49
CA ALA A 117 12.51 0.12 -2.82
C ALA A 117 11.23 0.50 -2.06
N LEU A 118 10.25 -0.42 -2.01
CA LEU A 118 9.04 -0.23 -1.23
C LEU A 118 9.34 -0.07 0.27
N VAL A 119 10.23 -0.91 0.81
CA VAL A 119 10.60 -0.84 2.23
C VAL A 119 11.31 0.48 2.54
N ALA A 120 12.27 0.89 1.72
CA ALA A 120 13.00 2.15 1.92
C ALA A 120 12.04 3.34 1.93
N HIS A 121 11.17 3.43 0.93
CA HIS A 121 10.18 4.50 0.83
C HIS A 121 9.18 4.52 1.99
N LEU A 122 8.57 3.36 2.27
CA LEU A 122 7.52 3.26 3.29
C LEU A 122 8.06 3.36 4.71
N SER A 123 9.34 3.08 4.95
CA SER A 123 9.99 3.34 6.24
C SER A 123 9.96 4.83 6.58
N THR A 124 10.27 5.69 5.61
CA THR A 124 10.20 7.16 5.78
C THR A 124 8.78 7.61 6.07
N ILE A 125 7.80 7.10 5.31
CA ILE A 125 6.38 7.43 5.50
C ILE A 125 5.89 6.99 6.89
N ILE A 126 6.19 5.76 7.29
CA ILE A 126 5.82 5.21 8.59
C ILE A 126 6.47 5.99 9.73
N ALA A 127 7.74 6.37 9.60
CA ALA A 127 8.44 7.17 10.60
C ALA A 127 7.74 8.52 10.81
N ARG A 128 7.43 9.26 9.73
CA ARG A 128 6.76 10.56 9.81
C ARG A 128 5.36 10.47 10.42
N VAL A 129 4.55 9.49 10.03
CA VAL A 129 3.23 9.26 10.62
C VAL A 129 3.34 8.97 12.12
N ARG A 130 4.32 8.15 12.54
CA ARG A 130 4.50 7.78 13.95
C ARG A 130 4.97 8.92 14.84
N VAL A 131 5.57 9.99 14.27
CA VAL A 131 5.92 11.21 15.03
C VAL A 131 4.67 11.89 15.58
N VAL A 132 3.60 11.98 14.77
CA VAL A 132 2.38 12.72 15.14
C VAL A 132 1.29 11.82 15.75
N ALA A 133 1.31 10.51 15.46
CA ALA A 133 0.33 9.56 15.97
C ALA A 133 0.97 8.21 16.29
N PRO A 134 1.20 7.90 17.59
CA PRO A 134 1.85 6.66 17.99
C PRO A 134 1.07 5.42 17.54
N ALA A 135 1.75 4.54 16.82
CA ALA A 135 1.26 3.22 16.45
C ALA A 135 2.39 2.19 16.48
N ALA A 136 2.03 0.93 16.73
CA ALA A 136 2.99 -0.17 16.72
C ALA A 136 3.58 -0.34 15.32
N HIS A 137 4.90 -0.45 15.23
CA HIS A 137 5.61 -0.56 13.95
C HIS A 137 5.14 -1.76 13.12
N GLY A 138 5.01 -2.94 13.74
CA GLY A 138 4.54 -4.16 13.06
C GLY A 138 3.09 -4.09 12.57
N LEU A 139 2.25 -3.26 13.18
CA LEU A 139 0.89 -3.02 12.70
C LEU A 139 0.90 -2.30 11.35
N LEU A 140 1.72 -1.25 11.23
CA LEU A 140 1.81 -0.45 10.01
C LEU A 140 2.39 -1.27 8.85
N TRP A 141 3.42 -2.08 9.10
CA TRP A 141 3.95 -3.02 8.10
C TRP A 141 2.97 -4.14 7.75
N GLY A 142 2.15 -4.59 8.72
CA GLY A 142 1.03 -5.48 8.45
C GLY A 142 0.04 -4.92 7.41
N ASN A 143 -0.20 -3.60 7.43
CA ASN A 143 -1.02 -2.92 6.43
C ASN A 143 -0.37 -2.90 5.05
N VAL A 144 0.93 -2.61 4.98
CA VAL A 144 1.70 -2.63 3.73
C VAL A 144 1.68 -4.02 3.10
N ALA A 145 2.02 -5.06 3.89
CA ALA A 145 2.06 -6.44 3.41
C ALA A 145 0.68 -6.94 2.95
N SER A 146 -0.40 -6.55 3.66
CA SER A 146 -1.77 -6.81 3.20
C SER A 146 -2.06 -6.15 1.85
N GLY A 147 -1.62 -4.91 1.64
CA GLY A 147 -1.72 -4.22 0.35
C GLY A 147 -1.02 -4.99 -0.77
N ILE A 148 0.22 -5.45 -0.52
CA ILE A 148 0.99 -6.27 -1.47
C ILE A 148 0.22 -7.54 -1.85
N VAL A 149 -0.25 -8.31 -0.86
CA VAL A 149 -0.99 -9.54 -1.15
C VAL A 149 -2.29 -9.27 -1.89
N GLY A 150 -3.04 -8.24 -1.48
CA GLY A 150 -4.27 -7.82 -2.12
C GLY A 150 -4.07 -7.43 -3.58
N THR A 151 -3.06 -6.60 -3.87
CA THR A 151 -2.68 -6.20 -5.23
C THR A 151 -2.30 -7.40 -6.09
N MET A 152 -1.46 -8.31 -5.57
CA MET A 152 -1.04 -9.49 -6.34
C MET A 152 -2.19 -10.47 -6.60
N ARG A 153 -3.15 -10.58 -5.67
CA ARG A 153 -4.40 -11.35 -5.88
C ARG A 153 -5.30 -10.71 -6.94
N GLN A 154 -5.30 -9.38 -7.08
CA GLN A 154 -6.01 -8.72 -8.18
C GLN A 154 -5.29 -8.91 -9.51
N LEU A 155 -3.95 -8.76 -9.53
CA LEU A 155 -3.14 -8.97 -10.73
C LEU A 155 -3.22 -10.39 -11.26
N SER A 156 -3.34 -11.40 -10.41
CA SER A 156 -3.48 -12.80 -10.83
C SER A 156 -4.77 -13.09 -11.62
N ARG A 157 -5.70 -12.14 -11.72
CA ARG A 157 -6.88 -12.22 -12.59
C ARG A 157 -6.58 -11.83 -14.03
N VAL A 158 -5.48 -11.12 -14.26
CA VAL A 158 -5.10 -10.52 -15.56
C VAL A 158 -3.64 -10.81 -15.95
N ALA A 159 -2.92 -11.58 -15.14
CA ALA A 159 -1.55 -12.03 -15.34
C ALA A 159 -1.41 -13.47 -14.82
N PRO A 160 -0.39 -14.24 -15.27
CA PRO A 160 -0.20 -15.62 -14.84
C PRO A 160 -0.13 -15.75 -13.30
N PRO A 161 -1.00 -16.55 -12.67
CA PRO A 161 -1.04 -16.65 -11.21
C PRO A 161 0.27 -17.13 -10.57
N ALA A 162 1.04 -17.96 -11.27
CA ALA A 162 2.34 -18.42 -10.80
C ALA A 162 3.35 -17.28 -10.69
N ASP A 163 3.40 -16.39 -11.67
CA ASP A 163 4.26 -15.21 -11.64
C ASP A 163 3.83 -14.24 -10.55
N CYS A 164 2.52 -14.04 -10.37
CA CYS A 164 2.01 -13.19 -9.30
C CYS A 164 2.40 -13.71 -7.91
N ARG A 165 2.36 -15.04 -7.69
CA ARG A 165 2.83 -15.64 -6.42
C ARG A 165 4.33 -15.46 -6.25
N ARG A 166 5.13 -15.76 -7.27
CA ARG A 166 6.59 -15.60 -7.24
C ARG A 166 7.02 -14.17 -6.91
N ILE A 167 6.41 -13.18 -7.56
CA ILE A 167 6.68 -11.75 -7.32
C ILE A 167 6.24 -11.36 -5.91
N ARG A 168 5.04 -11.74 -5.48
CA ARG A 168 4.55 -11.50 -4.11
C ARG A 168 5.54 -12.03 -3.09
N ASP A 169 5.96 -13.28 -3.23
CA ASP A 169 6.81 -13.96 -2.25
C ASP A 169 8.21 -13.33 -2.19
N ALA A 170 8.78 -12.97 -3.34
CA ALA A 170 10.06 -12.28 -3.40
C ALA A 170 10.01 -10.87 -2.78
N VAL A 171 8.93 -10.11 -3.02
CA VAL A 171 8.74 -8.79 -2.39
C VAL A 171 8.54 -8.93 -0.88
N LEU A 172 7.68 -9.86 -0.44
CA LEU A 172 7.41 -10.11 0.97
C LEU A 172 8.62 -10.66 1.73
N ALA A 173 9.59 -11.30 1.06
CA ALA A 173 10.83 -11.75 1.70
C ALA A 173 11.73 -10.60 2.19
N THR A 174 11.39 -9.33 1.89
CA THR A 174 12.15 -8.16 2.35
C THR A 174 11.77 -7.79 3.78
N VAL A 175 12.73 -7.67 4.69
CA VAL A 175 12.48 -7.17 6.06
C VAL A 175 11.97 -5.73 6.02
N PRO A 176 10.92 -5.35 6.78
CA PRO A 176 10.19 -6.15 7.78
C PRO A 176 8.88 -6.76 7.26
N LEU A 177 8.68 -6.88 5.95
CA LEU A 177 7.50 -7.50 5.35
C LEU A 177 7.45 -9.02 5.60
N ASP A 178 8.62 -9.65 5.69
CA ASP A 178 8.85 -11.08 5.89
C ASP A 178 8.16 -11.65 7.14
N SER A 179 7.95 -10.80 8.13
CA SER A 179 7.37 -11.13 9.43
C SER A 179 6.03 -10.43 9.68
N ALA A 180 5.50 -9.67 8.71
CA ALA A 180 4.29 -8.87 8.87
C ALA A 180 2.98 -9.70 8.90
N GLY A 181 3.03 -10.95 8.42
CA GLY A 181 1.89 -11.87 8.40
C GLY A 181 2.28 -13.25 7.87
N VAL A 182 1.26 -14.03 7.51
CA VAL A 182 1.41 -15.38 6.98
C VAL A 182 0.53 -15.54 5.76
N VAL A 183 1.12 -16.01 4.66
CA VAL A 183 0.37 -16.49 3.48
C VAL A 183 0.00 -17.94 3.73
N GLY A 184 -1.29 -18.21 3.83
CA GLY A 184 -1.87 -19.53 4.02
C GLY A 184 -2.32 -20.19 2.72
N PRO A 185 -3.06 -21.31 2.82
CA PRO A 185 -3.61 -22.01 1.66
C PRO A 185 -4.46 -21.10 0.77
N ARG A 186 -4.49 -21.40 -0.54
CA ARG A 186 -5.26 -20.64 -1.54
C ARG A 186 -4.96 -19.13 -1.55
N ASP A 187 -3.71 -18.76 -1.28
CA ASP A 187 -3.23 -17.37 -1.26
C ASP A 187 -4.00 -16.48 -0.26
N ALA A 188 -4.59 -17.09 0.79
CA ALA A 188 -5.16 -16.38 1.93
C ALA A 188 -4.05 -15.71 2.72
N TYR A 189 -4.31 -14.54 3.29
CA TYR A 189 -3.31 -13.82 4.08
C TYR A 189 -3.88 -13.42 5.43
N THR A 190 -3.07 -13.54 6.47
CA THR A 190 -3.42 -13.11 7.82
C THR A 190 -2.27 -12.29 8.38
N ARG A 191 -2.55 -11.04 8.76
CA ARG A 191 -1.55 -10.16 9.39
C ARG A 191 -1.16 -10.70 10.77
N ARG A 192 0.04 -10.39 11.26
CA ARG A 192 0.39 -10.67 12.67
C ARG A 192 -0.25 -9.70 13.67
N SER A 193 -0.65 -8.52 13.20
CA SER A 193 -1.27 -7.47 14.00
C SER A 193 -2.58 -7.01 13.37
N CYS A 194 -3.57 -6.66 14.18
CA CYS A 194 -4.83 -6.11 13.68
C CYS A 194 -4.61 -4.72 13.07
N CYS A 195 -5.20 -4.45 11.90
CA CYS A 195 -5.15 -3.15 11.23
C CYS A 195 -6.02 -2.07 11.87
N LEU A 196 -6.75 -2.40 12.95
CA LEU A 196 -7.68 -1.52 13.66
C LEU A 196 -8.90 -1.04 12.86
N TYR A 197 -9.11 -1.48 11.61
CA TYR A 197 -10.29 -1.11 10.83
C TYR A 197 -11.63 -1.42 11.54
N TYR A 198 -11.66 -2.49 12.34
CA TYR A 198 -12.84 -2.86 13.13
C TYR A 198 -13.26 -1.81 14.17
N ARG A 199 -12.37 -0.90 14.54
CA ARG A 199 -12.66 0.23 15.45
C ARG A 199 -13.62 1.24 14.82
N LEU A 200 -13.81 1.20 13.50
CA LEU A 200 -14.77 2.06 12.79
C LEU A 200 -16.21 1.52 12.84
N GLY A 201 -16.47 0.42 13.55
CA GLY A 201 -17.79 -0.23 13.59
C GLY A 201 -18.16 -0.97 12.30
N ALA A 202 -17.28 -1.01 11.30
CA ALA A 202 -17.51 -1.63 9.99
C ALA A 202 -17.19 -3.13 9.93
N GLY A 203 -17.01 -3.79 11.08
CA GLY A 203 -16.56 -5.19 11.16
C GLY A 203 -15.07 -5.39 10.88
N THR A 204 -14.62 -6.63 10.74
CA THR A 204 -13.20 -6.97 10.53
C THR A 204 -12.79 -6.92 9.07
N CYS A 205 -11.52 -6.58 8.79
CA CYS A 205 -10.98 -6.68 7.43
C CYS A 205 -10.72 -8.15 7.02
N GLY A 206 -10.54 -8.39 5.71
CA GLY A 206 -10.32 -9.74 5.15
C GLY A 206 -9.02 -10.45 5.57
N ASP A 207 -8.04 -9.71 6.11
CA ASP A 207 -6.75 -10.25 6.58
C ASP A 207 -6.60 -10.13 8.12
N CYS A 208 -7.72 -10.04 8.83
CA CYS A 208 -7.75 -9.77 10.27
C CYS A 208 -7.27 -11.00 11.06
N PRO A 209 -6.36 -10.84 12.04
CA PRO A 209 -5.96 -11.93 12.93
C PRO A 209 -6.92 -12.15 14.11
N LEU A 210 -7.92 -11.28 14.27
CA LEU A 210 -8.86 -11.38 15.38
C LEU A 210 -9.92 -12.45 15.10
N PRO A 211 -10.47 -13.08 16.15
CA PRO A 211 -11.59 -14.00 16.00
C PRO A 211 -12.79 -13.34 15.28
N PRO A 212 -13.55 -14.09 14.46
CA PRO A 212 -14.63 -13.54 13.64
C PRO A 212 -15.73 -12.81 14.44
N ASP A 213 -15.93 -13.17 15.71
CA ASP A 213 -16.99 -12.62 16.55
C ASP A 213 -16.70 -11.21 17.07
N ILE A 214 -15.44 -10.75 17.05
CA ILE A 214 -15.07 -9.39 17.50
C ILE A 214 -15.72 -8.30 16.66
N GLY A 215 -15.81 -8.47 15.34
CA GLY A 215 -16.43 -7.48 14.45
C GLY A 215 -17.90 -7.20 14.81
N SER A 216 -18.63 -8.26 15.18
CA SER A 216 -20.04 -8.16 15.58
C SER A 216 -20.25 -7.45 16.92
N ARG A 217 -19.28 -7.54 17.85
CA ARG A 217 -19.34 -6.86 19.15
C ARG A 217 -18.98 -5.38 19.06
N ALA A 218 -18.07 -5.02 18.15
CA ALA A 218 -17.67 -3.64 17.91
C ALA A 218 -18.77 -2.83 17.21
N ALA A 219 -19.54 -3.44 16.30
CA ALA A 219 -20.66 -2.78 15.60
C ALA A 219 -21.90 -2.52 16.49
N ARG A 220 -21.93 -3.06 17.72
CA ARG A 220 -23.03 -2.92 18.69
C ARG A 220 -22.77 -1.83 19.74
N ARG A 221 -21.64 -1.14 19.67
CA ARG A 221 -21.27 -0.02 20.54
C ARG A 221 -21.34 1.26 19.73
#